data_AF-A0AAD8XY54-F1
#
_entry.id   AF-A0AAD8XY54-F1
#
_cell.length_a   1.000
_cell.length_b   1.000
_cell.length_c   1.000
_cell.angle_alpha   90.00
_cell.angle_beta   90.00
_cell.angle_gamma   90.00
#
_symmetry.space_group_name_H-M   'P 1'
#
loop_
_entity.id
_entity.type
_entity.pdbx_description
1 polymer ?
#
loop_
_entity_poly.entity_id
_entity_poly.type
_entity_poly.pdbx_seq_one_letter_code
_entity_poly.pdbx_strand_id
1 'polypeptide(L)'
;MTSKTYIVFDDFELKLFSVFLTIWLLSYYHPYLKLSPEKLSNIHSVPLCILAFLSLQQIIPESIPLCYSSSFFVVDIIDEGFINRDVMWTAHGVISLGLNLGTAMSPLHRQLRSVSKGYLVEGSTLPFNYWKRSKSYGSFVVFFASFTVFRVMWVPYFLYETYVKEMKGETDFLLFLSVMFCLLNGAWYVKMCQMLVNYRVPKKME
;
A
#
# COMPACT_ATOMS: atom_id res chain seq x y z
N MET A 1 16.31 -13.39 29.78
CA MET A 1 15.63 -12.91 28.54
C MET A 1 14.18 -12.62 28.91
N THR A 2 13.84 -11.38 29.21
CA THR A 2 12.45 -10.97 29.41
C THR A 2 11.76 -11.02 28.05
N SER A 3 10.71 -11.85 27.96
CA SER A 3 9.76 -11.82 26.85
C SER A 3 9.21 -10.40 26.76
N LYS A 4 9.77 -9.57 25.88
CA LYS A 4 9.15 -8.29 25.54
C LYS A 4 7.87 -8.66 24.80
N THR A 5 6.73 -8.50 25.44
CA THR A 5 5.44 -8.56 24.77
C THR A 5 5.43 -7.42 23.75
N TYR A 6 5.71 -7.74 22.48
CA TYR A 6 5.58 -6.78 21.40
C TYR A 6 4.09 -6.58 21.15
N ILE A 7 3.50 -5.66 21.92
CA ILE A 7 2.15 -5.21 21.67
C ILE A 7 2.19 -4.45 20.33
N VAL A 8 1.62 -5.06 19.29
CA VAL A 8 1.59 -4.50 17.93
C VAL A 8 0.75 -3.22 17.88
N PHE A 9 -0.36 -3.22 18.63
CA PHE A 9 -1.28 -2.10 18.77
C PHE A 9 -1.62 -1.89 20.24
N ASP A 10 -1.49 -0.65 20.72
CA ASP A 10 -2.04 -0.29 22.03
C ASP A 10 -3.58 -0.34 22.05
N ASP A 11 -4.19 -0.13 23.22
CA ASP A 11 -5.65 -0.19 23.39
C ASP A 11 -6.41 0.79 22.49
N PHE A 12 -5.82 1.95 22.19
CA PHE A 12 -6.41 2.94 21.29
C PHE A 12 -6.32 2.46 19.83
N GLU A 13 -5.16 1.98 19.43
CA GLU A 13 -4.92 1.44 18.09
C GLU A 13 -5.77 0.22 17.80
N LEU A 14 -5.96 -0.68 18.77
CA LEU A 14 -6.81 -1.86 18.61
C LEU A 14 -8.28 -1.48 18.39
N LYS A 15 -8.78 -0.47 19.12
CA LYS A 15 -10.13 0.07 18.90
C LYS A 15 -10.25 0.71 17.52
N LEU A 16 -9.26 1.52 17.13
CA LEU A 16 -9.24 2.19 15.83
C LEU A 16 -9.18 1.19 14.68
N PHE A 17 -8.33 0.17 14.78
CA PHE A 17 -8.24 -0.93 13.84
C PHE A 17 -9.57 -1.67 13.72
N SER A 18 -10.23 -1.97 14.84
CA SER A 18 -11.53 -2.66 14.85
C SER A 18 -12.63 -1.85 14.15
N VAL A 19 -12.64 -0.53 14.35
CA VAL A 19 -13.57 0.38 13.66
C VAL A 19 -13.32 0.35 12.16
N PHE A 20 -12.08 0.52 11.70
CA PHE A 20 -11.76 0.50 10.27
C PHE A 20 -12.00 -0.88 9.64
N LEU A 21 -11.65 -1.95 10.33
CA LEU A 21 -11.94 -3.32 9.88
C LEU A 21 -13.43 -3.54 9.67
N THR A 22 -14.27 -3.06 10.58
CA THR A 22 -15.73 -3.13 10.43
C THR A 22 -16.18 -2.37 9.18
N ILE A 23 -15.66 -1.16 8.95
CA ILE A 23 -15.98 -0.36 7.76
C ILE A 23 -15.58 -1.11 6.47
N TRP A 24 -14.41 -1.73 6.44
CA TRP A 24 -13.95 -2.50 5.29
C TRP A 24 -14.78 -3.75 5.04
N LEU A 25 -15.07 -4.54 6.09
CA LEU A 25 -15.93 -5.72 5.98
C LEU A 25 -17.32 -5.36 5.43
N LEU A 26 -17.90 -4.26 5.90
CA LEU A 26 -19.17 -3.75 5.35
C LEU A 26 -19.04 -3.37 3.88
N SER A 27 -17.96 -2.67 3.51
CA SER A 27 -17.74 -2.21 2.12
C SER A 27 -17.46 -3.36 1.13
N TYR A 28 -16.87 -4.47 1.60
CA TYR A 28 -16.59 -5.66 0.79
C TYR A 28 -17.80 -6.59 0.67
N TYR A 29 -18.52 -6.83 1.77
CA TYR A 29 -19.45 -7.96 1.86
C TYR A 29 -20.91 -7.58 2.12
N HIS A 30 -21.21 -6.38 2.62
CA HIS A 30 -22.59 -6.03 2.93
C HIS A 30 -23.38 -5.74 1.64
N PRO A 31 -24.51 -6.42 1.35
CA PRO A 31 -25.19 -6.36 0.05
C PRO A 31 -25.52 -4.95 -0.45
N TYR A 32 -25.89 -4.05 0.46
CA TYR A 32 -26.28 -2.67 0.13
C TYR A 32 -25.10 -1.69 0.09
N LEU A 33 -23.94 -2.06 0.65
CA LEU A 33 -22.75 -1.21 0.72
C LEU A 33 -21.60 -1.77 -0.13
N LYS A 34 -21.80 -2.94 -0.76
CA LYS A 34 -20.79 -3.62 -1.55
C LYS A 34 -20.32 -2.71 -2.68
N LEU A 35 -19.05 -2.36 -2.64
CA LEU A 35 -18.39 -1.56 -3.66
C LEU A 35 -17.65 -2.46 -4.65
N SER A 36 -17.41 -1.95 -5.86
CA SER A 36 -16.52 -2.65 -6.80
C SER A 36 -15.07 -2.60 -6.31
N PRO A 37 -14.22 -3.58 -6.65
CA PRO A 37 -12.82 -3.60 -6.23
C PRO A 37 -12.06 -2.31 -6.54
N GLU A 38 -12.30 -1.74 -7.73
CA GLU A 38 -11.69 -0.47 -8.15
C GLU A 38 -12.12 0.71 -7.26
N LYS A 39 -13.38 0.73 -6.81
CA LYS A 39 -13.88 1.77 -5.89
C LYS A 39 -13.30 1.57 -4.49
N LEU A 40 -13.23 0.33 -4.00
CA LEU A 40 -12.61 0.00 -2.72
C LEU A 40 -11.15 0.45 -2.69
N SER A 41 -10.39 0.07 -3.70
CA SER A 41 -9.00 0.49 -3.87
C SER A 41 -8.85 2.01 -3.92
N ASN A 42 -9.68 2.74 -4.69
CA ASN A 42 -9.61 4.21 -4.70
C ASN A 42 -9.99 4.85 -3.36
N ILE A 43 -11.01 4.33 -2.69
CA ILE A 43 -11.47 4.82 -1.37
C ILE A 43 -10.44 4.51 -0.29
N HIS A 44 -9.62 3.48 -0.44
CA HIS A 44 -8.47 3.25 0.42
C HIS A 44 -7.32 4.20 0.08
N SER A 45 -6.84 4.16 -1.17
CA SER A 45 -5.60 4.84 -1.58
C SER A 45 -5.68 6.36 -1.45
N VAL A 46 -6.79 7.01 -1.83
CA VAL A 46 -6.89 8.48 -1.81
C VAL A 46 -6.88 9.03 -0.38
N PRO A 47 -7.77 8.61 0.54
CA PRO A 47 -7.68 8.99 1.94
C PRO A 47 -6.36 8.57 2.57
N LEU A 48 -5.82 7.39 2.25
CA LEU A 48 -4.55 6.94 2.82
C LEU A 48 -3.39 7.87 2.43
N CYS A 49 -3.29 8.33 1.19
CA CYS A 49 -2.29 9.33 0.80
C CYS A 49 -2.47 10.65 1.56
N ILE A 50 -3.72 11.10 1.77
CA ILE A 50 -4.01 12.33 2.53
C ILE A 50 -3.60 12.16 3.99
N LEU A 51 -4.01 11.06 4.63
CA LEU A 51 -3.67 10.75 6.01
C LEU A 51 -2.15 10.58 6.20
N ALA A 52 -1.48 9.94 5.25
CA ALA A 52 -0.03 9.82 5.23
C ALA A 52 0.64 11.19 5.14
N PHE A 53 0.18 12.07 4.26
CA PHE A 53 0.70 13.44 4.16
C PHE A 53 0.49 14.22 5.46
N LEU A 54 -0.72 14.19 6.03
CA LEU A 54 -1.03 14.85 7.31
C LEU A 54 -0.18 14.28 8.46
N SER A 55 0.08 12.97 8.45
CA SER A 55 0.98 12.32 9.40
C SER A 55 2.42 12.82 9.21
N LEU A 56 2.94 12.90 7.99
CA LEU A 56 4.29 13.41 7.73
C LEU A 56 4.46 14.87 8.18
N GLN A 57 3.41 15.68 8.08
CA GLN A 57 3.36 17.04 8.63
C GLN A 57 3.14 17.10 10.15
N GLN A 58 3.10 15.94 10.82
CA GLN A 58 2.86 15.80 12.25
C GLN A 58 1.51 16.34 12.75
N ILE A 59 0.55 16.54 11.84
CA ILE A 59 -0.81 17.03 12.18
C ILE A 59 -1.62 15.92 12.85
N ILE A 60 -1.43 14.67 12.42
CA ILE A 60 -2.08 13.50 12.99
C ILE A 60 -1.06 12.43 13.40
N PRO A 61 -1.41 11.53 14.36
CA PRO A 61 -0.57 10.38 14.68
C PRO A 61 -0.54 9.38 13.52
N GLU A 62 0.62 8.75 13.30
CA GLU A 62 0.81 7.71 12.27
C GLU A 62 -0.07 6.48 12.50
N SER A 63 -0.53 6.25 13.74
CA SER A 63 -1.50 5.23 14.12
C SER A 63 -2.79 5.27 13.29
N ILE A 64 -3.24 6.45 12.85
CA ILE A 64 -4.47 6.59 12.06
C ILE A 64 -4.32 5.96 10.66
N PRO A 65 -3.41 6.45 9.79
CA PRO A 65 -3.20 5.80 8.50
C PRO A 65 -2.74 4.34 8.63
N LEU A 66 -1.99 4.01 9.70
CA LEU A 66 -1.58 2.64 10.00
C LEU A 66 -2.76 1.69 10.21
N CYS A 67 -3.68 2.03 11.10
CA CYS A 67 -4.86 1.20 11.38
C CYS A 67 -5.80 1.15 10.17
N TYR A 68 -5.96 2.28 9.47
CA TYR A 68 -6.80 2.38 8.27
C TYR A 68 -6.31 1.45 7.15
N SER A 69 -5.01 1.45 6.88
CA SER A 69 -4.40 0.63 5.84
C SER A 69 -4.27 -0.84 6.22
N SER A 70 -3.85 -1.14 7.45
CA SER A 70 -3.69 -2.52 7.92
C SER A 70 -5.02 -3.28 7.89
N SER A 71 -6.10 -2.64 8.32
CA SER A 71 -7.43 -3.26 8.30
C SER A 71 -7.94 -3.49 6.88
N PHE A 72 -7.63 -2.62 5.92
CA PHE A 72 -7.92 -2.84 4.51
C PHE A 72 -7.19 -4.08 3.98
N PHE A 73 -5.87 -4.16 4.19
CA PHE A 73 -5.09 -5.28 3.69
C PHE A 73 -5.47 -6.63 4.30
N VAL A 74 -5.96 -6.66 5.55
CA VAL A 74 -6.52 -7.90 6.12
C VAL A 74 -7.71 -8.40 5.30
N VAL A 75 -8.64 -7.52 4.93
CA VAL A 75 -9.81 -7.89 4.13
C VAL A 75 -9.42 -8.22 2.70
N ASP A 76 -8.51 -7.43 2.10
CA ASP A 76 -7.99 -7.60 0.74
C ASP A 76 -7.28 -8.95 0.56
N ILE A 77 -6.43 -9.36 1.51
CA ILE A 77 -5.78 -10.69 1.50
C ILE A 77 -6.81 -11.81 1.56
N ILE A 78 -7.89 -11.65 2.35
CA ILE A 78 -8.93 -12.67 2.46
C ILE A 78 -9.68 -12.81 1.13
N ASP A 79 -10.08 -11.68 0.54
CA ASP A 79 -10.81 -11.67 -0.73
C ASP A 79 -9.94 -12.19 -1.88
N GLU A 80 -8.74 -11.64 -2.05
CA GLU A 80 -7.86 -12.00 -3.16
C GLU A 80 -7.26 -13.40 -3.01
N GLY A 81 -6.91 -13.81 -1.78
CA GLY A 81 -6.27 -15.10 -1.53
C GLY A 81 -7.23 -16.29 -1.56
N PHE A 82 -8.41 -16.14 -0.96
CA PHE A 82 -9.32 -17.27 -0.76
C PHE A 82 -10.51 -17.27 -1.72
N ILE A 83 -10.99 -16.10 -2.13
CA ILE A 83 -12.14 -15.97 -3.03
C ILE A 83 -11.68 -15.89 -4.48
N ASN A 84 -10.85 -14.90 -4.83
CA ASN A 84 -10.40 -14.70 -6.21
C ASN A 84 -9.20 -15.60 -6.59
N ARG A 85 -8.44 -16.07 -5.60
CA ARG A 85 -7.23 -16.91 -5.75
C ARG A 85 -6.14 -16.25 -6.60
N ASP A 86 -6.03 -14.92 -6.54
CA ASP A 86 -4.97 -14.19 -7.23
C ASP A 86 -3.69 -14.17 -6.38
N VAL A 87 -2.75 -15.03 -6.73
CA VAL A 87 -1.47 -15.19 -6.02
C VAL A 87 -0.67 -13.89 -6.01
N MET A 88 -0.70 -13.10 -7.08
CA MET A 88 0.11 -11.88 -7.20
C MET A 88 -0.43 -10.78 -6.27
N TRP A 89 -1.74 -10.58 -6.27
CA TRP A 89 -2.38 -9.61 -5.37
C TRP A 89 -2.31 -10.06 -3.91
N THR A 90 -2.44 -11.36 -3.65
CA THR A 90 -2.24 -11.92 -2.30
C THR A 90 -0.83 -11.64 -1.79
N ALA A 91 0.21 -11.88 -2.61
CA ALA A 91 1.59 -11.60 -2.23
C ALA A 91 1.81 -10.11 -1.94
N HIS A 92 1.27 -9.22 -2.77
CA HIS A 92 1.29 -7.78 -2.53
C HIS A 92 0.65 -7.42 -1.19
N GLY A 93 -0.55 -7.95 -0.91
CA GLY A 93 -1.28 -7.71 0.32
C GLY A 93 -0.51 -8.17 1.56
N VAL A 94 0.05 -9.38 1.51
CA VAL A 94 0.86 -9.95 2.62
C VAL A 94 2.12 -9.11 2.88
N ILE A 95 2.85 -8.71 1.84
CA ILE A 95 4.04 -7.85 1.99
C ILE A 95 3.64 -6.50 2.59
N SER A 96 2.57 -5.89 2.08
CA SER A 96 2.08 -4.58 2.55
C SER A 96 1.62 -4.63 4.00
N LEU A 97 0.87 -5.66 4.39
CA LEU A 97 0.47 -5.87 5.78
C LEU A 97 1.68 -6.12 6.68
N GLY A 98 2.66 -6.92 6.22
CA GLY A 98 3.91 -7.15 6.93
C GLY A 98 4.70 -5.86 7.19
N LEU A 99 4.78 -4.97 6.20
CA LEU A 99 5.43 -3.66 6.33
C LEU A 99 4.70 -2.77 7.35
N ASN A 100 3.36 -2.78 7.34
CA ASN A 100 2.55 -2.03 8.31
C ASN A 100 2.77 -2.54 9.73
N LEU A 101 2.60 -3.84 9.96
CA LEU A 101 2.72 -4.44 11.29
C LEU A 101 4.16 -4.39 11.81
N GLY A 102 5.15 -4.64 10.95
CA GLY A 102 6.56 -4.53 11.32
C GLY A 102 6.92 -3.10 11.74
N THR A 103 6.39 -2.08 11.05
CA THR A 103 6.58 -0.69 11.45
C THR A 103 5.89 -0.40 12.78
N ALA A 104 4.67 -0.90 12.99
CA ALA A 104 3.94 -0.77 14.26
C ALA A 104 4.74 -1.30 15.46
N MET A 105 5.49 -2.39 15.25
CA MET A 105 6.32 -3.05 16.26
C MET A 105 7.69 -2.39 16.49
N SER A 106 8.11 -1.46 15.63
CA SER A 106 9.42 -0.80 15.72
C SER A 106 9.29 0.67 16.14
N PRO A 107 9.67 1.02 17.39
CA PRO A 107 9.61 2.40 17.87
C PRO A 107 10.41 3.37 16.99
N LEU A 108 11.56 2.92 16.47
CA LEU A 108 12.41 3.73 15.60
C LEU A 108 11.71 4.07 14.28
N HIS A 109 11.11 3.08 13.62
CA HIS A 109 10.40 3.33 12.37
C HIS A 109 9.15 4.19 12.55
N ARG A 110 8.48 4.10 13.70
CA ARG A 110 7.36 4.99 14.07
C ARG A 110 7.81 6.44 14.29
N GLN A 111 8.96 6.64 14.94
CA GLN A 111 9.54 7.98 15.09
C GLN A 111 9.91 8.58 13.73
N LEU A 112 10.46 7.77 12.82
CA LEU A 112 10.82 8.18 11.46
C LEU A 112 9.61 8.28 10.51
N ARG A 113 8.40 7.96 10.98
CA ARG A 113 7.16 7.91 10.20
C ARG A 113 7.30 7.08 8.93
N SER A 114 7.99 5.95 9.03
CA SER A 114 8.41 5.14 7.88
C SER A 114 7.23 4.60 7.08
N VAL A 115 6.15 4.20 7.76
CA VAL A 115 4.96 3.68 7.07
C VAL A 115 4.18 4.80 6.37
N SER A 116 4.12 6.00 6.95
CA SER A 116 3.53 7.17 6.27
C SER A 116 4.31 7.54 5.01
N LYS A 117 5.65 7.46 5.03
CA LYS A 117 6.47 7.60 3.81
C LYS A 117 6.11 6.50 2.79
N GLY A 118 5.98 5.26 3.26
CA GLY A 118 5.56 4.13 2.45
C GLY A 118 4.21 4.33 1.77
N TYR A 119 3.20 4.86 2.47
CA TYR A 119 1.85 5.07 1.94
C TYR A 119 1.75 6.06 0.77
N LEU A 120 2.77 6.86 0.50
CA LEU A 120 2.76 7.72 -0.70
C LEU A 120 2.80 6.89 -2.00
N VAL A 121 3.20 5.60 -1.94
CA VAL A 121 3.15 4.68 -3.09
C VAL A 121 1.73 4.49 -3.65
N GLU A 122 0.71 4.75 -2.83
CA GLU A 122 -0.69 4.69 -3.22
C GLU A 122 -1.11 5.81 -4.18
N GLY A 123 -0.27 6.83 -4.36
CA GLY A 123 -0.49 7.91 -5.31
C GLY A 123 -0.62 7.44 -6.76
N SER A 124 -0.09 6.26 -7.10
CA SER A 124 -0.24 5.66 -8.43
C SER A 124 -1.53 4.85 -8.60
N THR A 125 -2.27 4.54 -7.53
CA THR A 125 -3.41 3.62 -7.56
C THR A 125 -4.63 4.21 -8.25
N LEU A 126 -4.89 5.51 -8.08
CA LEU A 126 -5.99 6.18 -8.78
C LEU A 126 -5.77 6.21 -10.31
N PRO A 127 -4.60 6.63 -10.83
CA PRO A 127 -4.26 6.48 -12.25
C PRO A 127 -4.36 5.04 -12.76
N PHE A 128 -3.93 4.05 -11.98
CA PHE A 128 -4.06 2.62 -12.33
C PHE A 128 -5.52 2.23 -12.58
N ASN A 129 -6.41 2.51 -11.61
CA ASN A 129 -7.82 2.18 -11.72
C ASN A 129 -8.54 2.99 -12.82
N TYR A 130 -8.08 4.21 -13.11
CA TYR A 130 -8.59 4.98 -14.26
C TYR A 130 -8.16 4.36 -15.60
N TRP A 131 -6.90 3.93 -15.71
CA TRP A 131 -6.41 3.22 -16.89
C TRP A 131 -7.11 1.87 -17.09
N LYS A 132 -7.35 1.09 -16.03
CA LYS A 132 -8.08 -0.18 -16.11
C LYS A 132 -9.45 -0.03 -16.76
N ARG A 133 -10.15 1.07 -16.47
CA ARG A 133 -11.48 1.37 -17.02
C ARG A 133 -11.42 1.94 -18.44
N SER A 134 -10.58 2.94 -18.66
CA SER A 134 -10.55 3.65 -19.96
C SER A 134 -9.78 2.89 -21.04
N LYS A 135 -8.80 2.07 -20.65
CA LYS A 135 -7.87 1.33 -21.54
C LYS A 135 -7.19 2.20 -22.61
N SER A 136 -7.21 3.52 -22.46
CA SER A 136 -6.63 4.46 -23.42
C SER A 136 -5.12 4.56 -23.24
N TYR A 137 -4.40 4.81 -24.32
CA TYR A 137 -2.94 5.02 -24.23
C TYR A 137 -2.59 6.23 -23.35
N GLY A 138 -3.34 7.33 -23.46
CA GLY A 138 -3.12 8.52 -22.63
C GLY A 138 -3.25 8.23 -21.13
N SER A 139 -4.28 7.49 -20.71
CA SER A 139 -4.43 7.09 -19.30
C SER A 139 -3.32 6.14 -18.85
N PHE A 140 -2.85 5.26 -19.74
CA PHE A 140 -1.71 4.40 -19.46
C PHE A 140 -0.43 5.21 -19.23
N VAL A 141 -0.15 6.23 -20.05
CA VAL A 141 1.02 7.10 -19.88
C VAL A 141 0.97 7.83 -18.54
N VAL A 142 -0.20 8.33 -18.12
CA VAL A 142 -0.37 8.96 -16.80
C VAL A 142 -0.13 7.96 -15.68
N PHE A 143 -0.65 6.73 -15.79
CA PHE A 143 -0.38 5.65 -14.84
C PHE A 143 1.11 5.27 -14.81
N PHE A 144 1.76 5.17 -15.97
CA PHE A 144 3.19 4.87 -16.07
C PHE A 144 4.05 5.93 -15.40
N ALA A 145 3.76 7.21 -15.66
CA ALA A 145 4.46 8.32 -15.03
C ALA A 145 4.25 8.31 -13.51
N SER A 146 3.01 8.14 -13.03
CA SER A 146 2.72 8.12 -11.60
C SER A 146 3.37 6.92 -10.89
N PHE A 147 3.31 5.72 -11.49
CA PHE A 147 3.98 4.53 -10.96
C PHE A 147 5.50 4.75 -10.88
N THR A 148 6.11 5.35 -11.90
CA THR A 148 7.54 5.68 -11.90
C THR A 148 7.90 6.59 -10.72
N VAL A 149 7.15 7.68 -10.52
CA VAL A 149 7.41 8.64 -9.44
C VAL A 149 7.20 8.00 -8.06
N PHE A 150 6.03 7.42 -7.82
CA PHE A 150 5.63 6.99 -6.48
C PHE A 150 6.20 5.63 -6.06
N ARG A 151 6.53 4.74 -7.00
CA ARG A 151 7.00 3.37 -6.68
C ARG A 151 8.44 3.12 -7.09
N VAL A 152 8.89 3.61 -8.24
CA VAL A 152 10.25 3.33 -8.73
C VAL A 152 11.27 4.31 -8.18
N MET A 153 10.94 5.60 -8.10
CA MET A 153 11.86 6.62 -7.59
C MET A 153 11.71 6.85 -6.09
N TRP A 154 10.47 7.03 -5.62
CA TRP A 154 10.20 7.34 -4.22
C TRP A 154 10.61 6.21 -3.27
N VAL A 155 10.33 4.95 -3.60
CA VAL A 155 10.61 3.82 -2.69
C VAL A 155 12.09 3.68 -2.38
N PRO A 156 13.00 3.60 -3.37
CA PRO A 156 14.43 3.58 -3.10
C PRO A 156 14.93 4.84 -2.39
N TYR A 157 14.37 6.01 -2.74
CA TYR A 157 14.75 7.27 -2.10
C TYR A 157 14.43 7.28 -0.61
N PHE A 158 13.21 6.92 -0.20
CA PHE A 158 12.86 6.91 1.21
C PHE A 158 13.60 5.80 1.97
N LEU A 159 13.86 4.64 1.35
CA LEU A 159 14.66 3.59 1.98
C LEU A 159 16.10 4.05 2.21
N TYR A 160 16.70 4.76 1.26
CA TYR A 160 18.01 5.37 1.43
C TYR A 160 18.00 6.40 2.58
N GLU A 161 16.99 7.26 2.63
CA GLU A 161 16.85 8.23 3.72
C GLU A 161 16.74 7.52 5.09
N THR A 162 15.82 6.57 5.23
CA THR A 162 15.61 5.85 6.50
C THR A 162 16.83 5.02 6.90
N TYR A 163 17.32 4.14 6.03
CA TYR A 163 18.34 3.16 6.43
C TYR A 163 19.76 3.73 6.40
N VAL A 164 20.10 4.58 5.43
CA VAL A 164 21.48 5.09 5.29
C VAL A 164 21.67 6.37 6.10
N LYS A 165 20.73 7.33 6.03
CA LYS A 165 20.90 8.60 6.75
C LYS A 165 20.51 8.50 8.22
N GLU A 166 19.30 8.03 8.51
CA GLU A 166 18.75 8.05 9.87
C GLU A 166 19.25 6.87 10.71
N MET A 167 19.24 5.66 10.15
CA MET A 167 19.66 4.42 10.84
C MET A 167 21.14 4.09 10.67
N LYS A 168 21.92 4.94 9.96
CA LYS A 168 23.38 4.80 9.80
C LYS A 168 23.85 3.42 9.30
N GLY A 169 23.03 2.77 8.47
CA GLY A 169 23.31 1.45 7.91
C GLY A 169 22.86 0.26 8.77
N GLU A 170 22.22 0.48 9.92
CA GLU A 170 21.60 -0.60 10.67
C GLU A 170 20.45 -1.22 9.87
N THR A 171 20.44 -2.54 9.77
CA THR A 171 19.44 -3.29 8.99
C THR A 171 18.51 -4.05 9.91
N ASP A 172 17.25 -4.17 9.53
CA ASP A 172 16.26 -4.96 10.24
C ASP A 172 15.37 -5.77 9.27
N PHE A 173 14.40 -6.50 9.83
CA PHE A 173 13.48 -7.30 9.04
C PHE A 173 12.61 -6.46 8.07
N LEU A 174 12.32 -5.21 8.43
CA LEU A 174 11.57 -4.30 7.55
C LEU A 174 12.32 -3.97 6.27
N LEU A 175 13.66 -3.92 6.30
CA LEU A 175 14.46 -3.72 5.09
C LEU A 175 14.23 -4.88 4.11
N PHE A 176 14.20 -6.12 4.61
CA PHE A 176 13.96 -7.29 3.76
C PHE A 176 12.58 -7.24 3.12
N LEU A 177 11.53 -6.94 3.89
CA LEU A 177 10.18 -6.75 3.33
C LEU A 177 10.12 -5.61 2.31
N SER A 178 10.85 -4.53 2.56
CA SER A 178 10.93 -3.37 1.66
C SER A 178 11.61 -3.73 0.34
N VAL A 179 12.68 -4.54 0.39
CA VAL A 179 13.34 -5.06 -0.82
C VAL A 179 12.40 -5.98 -1.60
N MET A 180 11.66 -6.86 -0.93
CA MET A 180 10.65 -7.70 -1.60
C MET A 180 9.57 -6.84 -2.28
N PHE A 181 9.12 -5.78 -1.62
CA PHE A 181 8.21 -4.80 -2.20
C PHE A 181 8.82 -4.12 -3.43
N CYS A 182 10.09 -3.69 -3.38
CA CYS A 182 10.79 -3.13 -4.53
C CYS A 182 10.87 -4.11 -5.71
N LEU A 183 11.19 -5.39 -5.46
CA LEU A 183 11.26 -6.41 -6.51
C LEU A 183 9.90 -6.66 -7.16
N LEU A 184 8.84 -6.71 -6.36
CA LEU A 184 7.47 -6.84 -6.86
C LEU A 184 7.08 -5.66 -7.76
N ASN A 185 7.33 -4.43 -7.29
CA ASN A 185 7.08 -3.23 -8.09
C ASN A 185 7.96 -3.18 -9.35
N GLY A 186 9.20 -3.65 -9.28
CA GLY A 186 10.09 -3.78 -10.44
C GLY A 186 9.55 -4.76 -11.48
N ALA A 187 9.03 -5.91 -11.06
CA ALA A 187 8.40 -6.88 -11.96
C ALA A 187 7.17 -6.28 -12.68
N TRP A 188 6.35 -5.50 -11.97
CA TRP A 188 5.25 -4.75 -12.58
C TRP A 188 5.75 -3.67 -13.53
N TYR A 189 6.79 -2.95 -13.14
CA TYR A 189 7.37 -1.89 -13.96
C TYR A 189 7.92 -2.42 -15.29
N VAL A 190 8.61 -3.56 -15.28
CA VAL A 190 9.10 -4.23 -16.50
C VAL A 190 7.93 -4.55 -17.44
N LYS A 191 6.83 -5.08 -16.92
CA LYS A 191 5.61 -5.32 -17.71
C LYS A 191 5.05 -4.01 -18.28
N MET A 192 5.03 -2.94 -17.49
CA MET A 192 4.57 -1.64 -17.96
C MET A 192 5.48 -1.07 -19.06
N CYS A 193 6.79 -1.20 -18.97
CA CYS A 193 7.72 -0.80 -20.03
C CYS A 193 7.45 -1.59 -21.33
N GLN A 194 7.21 -2.90 -21.24
CA GLN A 194 6.83 -3.71 -22.41
C GLN A 194 5.51 -3.24 -23.02
N MET A 195 4.53 -2.88 -22.18
CA MET A 195 3.24 -2.34 -22.62
C MET A 195 3.37 -0.95 -23.22
N LEU A 196 4.29 -0.10 -22.77
CA LEU A 196 4.52 1.22 -23.32
C LEU A 196 4.98 1.15 -24.78
N VAL A 197 5.90 0.21 -25.08
CA VAL A 197 6.41 0.00 -26.43
C VAL A 197 5.39 -0.71 -27.32
N ASN A 198 4.65 -1.67 -26.77
CA ASN A 198 3.74 -2.54 -27.52
C ASN A 198 2.27 -2.25 -27.24
N TYR A 199 1.91 -1.00 -26.94
CA TYR A 199 0.57 -0.70 -26.47
C TYR A 199 -0.48 -1.00 -27.54
N ARG A 200 -1.20 -2.11 -27.37
CA ARG A 200 -2.33 -2.47 -28.23
C ARG A 200 -3.61 -2.08 -27.51
N VAL A 201 -4.32 -1.11 -28.07
CA VAL A 201 -5.69 -0.83 -27.63
C VAL A 201 -6.51 -2.10 -27.88
N PRO A 202 -7.23 -2.65 -26.89
CA PRO A 202 -8.14 -3.77 -27.14
C PRO A 202 -9.11 -3.33 -28.25
N LYS A 203 -9.18 -4.08 -29.35
CA LYS A 203 -10.24 -3.85 -30.35
C LYS A 203 -11.56 -3.91 -29.60
N LYS A 204 -12.39 -2.87 -29.71
CA LYS A 204 -13.78 -2.93 -29.24
C LYS A 204 -14.37 -4.19 -29.84
N MET A 205 -14.87 -5.09 -29.00
CA MET A 205 -15.80 -6.12 -29.47
C MET A 205 -17.04 -5.33 -29.88
N GLU A 206 -17.20 -5.14 -31.19
CA GLU A 206 -18.43 -4.62 -31.80
C GLU A 206 -19.60 -5.56 -31.52
#